data_AF-A0A925MAD3-F1
#
_entry.id   AF-A0A925MAD3-F1
#
_cell.length_a   1.000
_cell.length_b   1.000
_cell.length_c   1.000
_cell.angle_alpha   90.00
_cell.angle_beta   90.00
_cell.angle_gamma   90.00
#
_symmetry.space_group_name_H-M   'P 1'
#
loop_
_entity.id
_entity.type
_entity.pdbx_description
1 polymer ?
#
loop_
_entity_poly.entity_id
_entity_poly.type
_entity_poly.pdbx_seq_one_letter_code
_entity_poly.pdbx_strand_id
1 'polypeptide(L)'
;TDVSRDGLHVGPNVEMTAQLARAVRCEVIASGGVGSLDHLADLRDAGIAAVVVGRAIYDRRFTVAEAASVAHAAMAGGDGQD
;
A
#
# COMPACT_ATOMS: atom_id res chain seq x y z
N THR A 1 -2.31 -9.38 6.50
CA THR A 1 -3.28 -9.73 5.45
C THR A 1 -4.68 -9.56 5.97
N ASP A 2 -5.51 -8.76 5.30
CA ASP A 2 -6.95 -8.70 5.57
C ASP A 2 -7.66 -9.69 4.64
N VAL A 3 -7.97 -10.88 5.17
CA VAL A 3 -8.60 -11.97 4.41
C VAL A 3 -9.97 -11.55 3.86
N SER A 4 -10.68 -10.65 4.54
CA SER A 4 -12.01 -10.21 4.11
C SER A 4 -11.97 -9.33 2.86
N ARG A 5 -10.81 -8.77 2.51
CA ARG A 5 -10.62 -7.85 1.37
C ARG A 5 -9.79 -8.46 0.25
N ASP A 6 -9.14 -9.59 0.50
CA ASP A 6 -8.24 -10.20 -0.47
C ASP A 6 -9.00 -10.64 -1.74
N GLY A 7 -8.46 -10.25 -2.90
CA GLY A 7 -9.06 -10.53 -4.20
C GLY A 7 -10.39 -9.82 -4.51
N LEU A 8 -10.89 -8.94 -3.64
CA LEU A 8 -12.13 -8.19 -3.85
C LEU A 8 -11.94 -6.81 -4.50
N HIS A 9 -10.69 -6.35 -4.63
CA HIS A 9 -10.34 -5.03 -5.20
C HIS A 9 -10.96 -3.82 -4.47
N VAL A 10 -11.47 -4.00 -3.25
CA VAL A 10 -12.14 -2.96 -2.45
C VAL A 10 -11.19 -2.07 -1.64
N GLY A 11 -9.90 -2.20 -1.88
CA GLY A 11 -8.87 -1.47 -1.14
C GLY A 11 -8.34 -2.23 0.07
N PRO A 12 -7.05 -2.02 0.41
CA PRO A 12 -6.46 -2.53 1.65
C PRO A 12 -7.04 -1.80 2.87
N ASN A 13 -6.91 -2.39 4.05
CA ASN A 13 -7.26 -1.71 5.30
C ASN A 13 -6.12 -0.77 5.73
N VAL A 14 -6.03 0.40 5.08
CA VAL A 14 -4.93 1.37 5.24
C VAL A 14 -4.81 1.82 6.70
N GLU A 15 -5.91 2.25 7.31
CA GLU A 15 -5.95 2.73 8.70
C GLU A 15 -5.40 1.70 9.68
N MET A 16 -5.91 0.46 9.64
CA MET A 16 -5.47 -0.61 10.53
C MET A 16 -4.00 -0.99 10.29
N THR A 17 -3.57 -1.02 9.02
CA THR A 17 -2.19 -1.35 8.68
C THR A 17 -1.23 -0.27 9.19
N ALA A 18 -1.61 1.00 9.09
CA ALA A 18 -0.83 2.12 9.60
C ALA A 18 -0.76 2.14 11.13
N GLN A 19 -1.88 1.84 11.80
CA GLN A 19 -1.91 1.68 13.26
C GLN A 19 -0.98 0.55 13.71
N LEU A 20 -1.01 -0.60 13.02
CA LEU A 20 -0.12 -1.72 13.30
C LEU A 20 1.34 -1.33 13.08
N ALA A 21 1.66 -0.67 11.96
CA ALA A 21 3.02 -0.21 11.64
C ALA A 21 3.59 0.71 12.72
N ARG A 22 2.76 1.59 13.30
CA ARG A 22 3.18 2.46 14.41
C ARG A 22 3.35 1.72 15.75
N ALA A 23 2.67 0.59 15.94
CA ALA A 23 2.66 -0.13 17.21
C ALA A 23 3.80 -1.15 17.36
N VAL A 24 4.46 -1.52 16.26
CA VAL A 24 5.49 -2.56 16.24
C VAL A 24 6.85 -1.98 15.82
N ARG A 25 7.92 -2.71 16.13
CA ARG A 25 9.30 -2.33 15.76
C ARG A 25 9.79 -2.99 14.46
N CYS A 26 9.02 -3.94 13.92
CA CYS A 26 9.32 -4.60 12.66
C CYS A 26 8.58 -3.91 11.50
N GLU A 27 9.07 -4.12 10.28
CA GLU A 27 8.38 -3.62 9.10
C GLU A 27 7.05 -4.34 8.91
N VAL A 28 6.00 -3.57 8.62
CA VAL A 28 4.67 -4.08 8.29
C VAL A 28 4.47 -4.03 6.79
N ILE A 29 4.09 -5.17 6.23
CA ILE A 29 3.79 -5.34 4.81
C ILE A 29 2.28 -5.41 4.63
N ALA A 30 1.72 -4.50 3.84
CA ALA A 30 0.33 -4.60 3.41
C ALA A 30 0.16 -5.76 2.43
N SER A 31 -0.88 -6.57 2.60
CA SER A 31 -1.17 -7.68 1.69
C SER A 31 -2.68 -7.89 1.59
N GLY A 32 -3.17 -7.96 0.34
CA GLY A 32 -4.58 -8.10 -0.02
C GLY A 32 -5.32 -6.78 -0.27
N GLY A 33 -6.37 -6.82 -1.07
CA GLY A 33 -7.29 -5.69 -1.31
C GLY A 33 -6.83 -4.64 -2.32
N VAL A 34 -5.57 -4.62 -2.74
CA VAL A 34 -5.09 -3.69 -3.77
C VAL A 34 -5.78 -3.97 -5.11
N GLY A 35 -6.35 -2.90 -5.69
CA GLY A 35 -7.25 -2.96 -6.85
C GLY A 35 -7.11 -1.76 -7.77
N SER A 36 -6.57 -0.64 -7.28
CA SER A 36 -6.25 0.57 -8.06
C SER A 36 -4.87 1.10 -7.69
N LEU A 37 -4.37 2.05 -8.48
CA LEU A 37 -3.16 2.80 -8.17
C LEU A 37 -3.36 3.73 -6.95
N ASP A 38 -4.57 4.25 -6.75
CA ASP A 38 -4.90 5.09 -5.57
C ASP A 38 -4.71 4.32 -4.26
N HIS A 39 -5.06 3.02 -4.23
CA HIS A 39 -4.79 2.18 -3.06
C HIS A 39 -3.30 2.07 -2.73
N LEU A 40 -2.41 2.17 -3.73
CA LEU A 40 -0.96 2.18 -3.52
C LEU A 40 -0.50 3.55 -3.01
N ALA A 41 -1.07 4.63 -3.52
CA ALA A 41 -0.82 5.98 -3.04
C ALA A 41 -1.23 6.12 -1.56
N ASP A 42 -2.43 5.65 -1.19
CA ASP A 42 -2.92 5.69 0.19
C ASP A 42 -2.00 4.92 1.16
N LEU A 43 -1.51 3.74 0.76
CA LEU A 43 -0.57 2.96 1.57
C LEU A 43 0.79 3.65 1.72
N ARG A 44 1.30 4.24 0.63
CA ARG A 44 2.56 5.01 0.64
C ARG A 44 2.41 6.22 1.58
N ASP A 45 1.35 6.99 1.42
CA ASP A 45 1.11 8.21 2.19
C ASP A 45 0.84 7.91 3.67
N ALA A 46 0.33 6.72 3.97
CA ALA A 46 0.21 6.20 5.33
C ALA A 46 1.52 5.67 5.95
N GLY A 47 2.64 5.73 5.22
CA GLY A 47 3.97 5.31 5.69
C GLY A 47 4.18 3.81 5.73
N ILE A 48 3.42 3.03 4.96
CA ILE A 48 3.59 1.57 4.91
C ILE A 48 4.82 1.22 4.07
N ALA A 49 5.74 0.46 4.67
CA ALA A 49 7.05 0.17 4.09
C ALA A 49 6.98 -0.66 2.79
N ALA A 50 6.04 -1.60 2.70
CA ALA A 50 5.90 -2.48 1.54
C ALA A 50 4.47 -2.99 1.35
N VAL A 51 4.17 -3.39 0.11
CA VAL A 51 2.87 -3.97 -0.25
C VAL A 51 3.03 -5.13 -1.22
N VAL A 52 2.21 -6.16 -1.05
CA VAL A 52 2.08 -7.29 -1.99
C VAL A 52 0.85 -7.10 -2.86
N VAL A 53 1.06 -7.05 -4.18
CA VAL A 53 -0.01 -6.93 -5.18
C VAL A 53 -0.11 -8.21 -5.99
N GLY A 54 -1.27 -8.87 -5.91
CA GLY A 54 -1.55 -10.11 -6.64
C GLY A 54 -2.57 -9.90 -7.76
N ARG A 55 -3.84 -10.20 -7.46
CA ARG A 55 -4.94 -10.28 -8.44
C ARG A 55 -5.07 -9.06 -9.37
N ALA A 56 -4.80 -7.84 -8.90
CA ALA A 56 -4.89 -6.64 -9.74
C ALA A 56 -3.93 -6.67 -10.95
N ILE A 57 -2.74 -7.25 -10.79
CA ILE A 57 -1.78 -7.45 -11.90
C ILE A 57 -2.28 -8.53 -12.86
N TYR A 58 -2.80 -9.65 -12.33
CA TYR A 58 -3.35 -10.73 -13.15
C TYR A 58 -4.59 -10.29 -13.96
N ASP A 59 -5.45 -9.46 -13.35
CA ASP A 59 -6.63 -8.88 -13.98
C ASP A 59 -6.28 -7.71 -14.94
N ARG A 60 -4.99 -7.37 -15.09
CA ARG A 60 -4.48 -6.26 -15.92
C ARG A 60 -5.13 -4.91 -15.61
N ARG A 61 -5.43 -4.64 -14.33
CA ARG A 61 -5.96 -3.34 -13.91
C ARG A 61 -4.93 -2.21 -14.02
N PHE A 62 -3.67 -2.57 -13.84
CA PHE A 62 -2.49 -1.74 -14.04
C PHE A 62 -1.28 -2.67 -14.18
N THR A 63 -0.17 -2.11 -14.66
CA THR A 63 1.09 -2.79 -14.84
C THR A 63 1.97 -2.70 -13.59
N VAL A 64 2.95 -3.59 -13.49
CA VAL A 64 3.97 -3.52 -12.44
C VAL A 64 4.74 -2.18 -12.51
N ALA A 65 4.98 -1.65 -13.71
CA ALA A 65 5.65 -0.38 -13.90
C ALA A 65 4.84 0.80 -13.35
N GLU A 66 3.54 0.86 -13.63
CA GLU A 66 2.64 1.88 -13.07
C GLU A 66 2.55 1.78 -11.55
N ALA A 67 2.40 0.56 -11.02
CA ALA A 67 2.39 0.32 -9.58
C ALA A 67 3.70 0.78 -8.91
N ALA A 68 4.84 0.43 -9.49
CA ALA A 68 6.15 0.85 -9.00
C ALA A 68 6.32 2.37 -9.07
N SER A 69 5.86 3.03 -10.13
CA SER A 69 5.91 4.49 -10.25
C SER A 69 5.13 5.19 -9.13
N VAL A 70 3.98 4.66 -8.73
CA VAL A 70 3.19 5.24 -7.63
C VAL A 70 3.80 4.92 -6.28
N ALA A 71 4.23 3.69 -6.05
CA ALA A 71 4.82 3.26 -4.79
C ALA A 71 6.16 3.96 -4.47
N HIS A 72 6.96 4.27 -5.49
CA HIS A 72 8.27 4.92 -5.34
C HIS A 72 8.26 6.42 -5.63
N ALA A 73 7.09 7.01 -5.93
CA ALA A 73 6.99 8.46 -6.07
C ALA A 73 7.48 9.11 -4.79
N ALA A 74 8.43 10.05 -4.92
CA ALA A 74 9.02 10.73 -3.78
C ALA A 74 7.92 11.33 -2.90
N MET A 75 7.98 11.06 -1.60
CA MET A 75 7.12 11.71 -0.60
C MET A 75 7.37 13.21 -0.69
N ALA A 76 6.45 13.95 -1.28
CA ALA A 76 6.51 15.40 -1.34
C ALA A 76 6.24 15.96 0.06
N GLY A 77 7.30 16.11 0.86
CA GLY A 77 7.32 16.92 2.08
C GLY A 77 7.11 16.15 3.38
N GLY A 78 8.03 16.41 4.33
CA GLY A 78 8.00 15.92 5.69
C GLY A 78 9.15 16.54 6.49
N ASP A 79 9.03 17.85 6.71
CA ASP A 79 9.56 18.74 7.74
C ASP A 79 10.94 18.53 8.39
N GLY A 80 11.63 19.68 8.50
CA GLY A 80 12.96 19.82 9.08
C GLY A 80 13.10 19.27 10.49
N GLN A 81 14.33 18.85 10.77
CA GLN A 81 14.83 18.78 12.13
C GLN A 81 16.21 19.44 12.13
N ASP A 82 16.19 20.68 12.62
CA ASP A 82 17.33 21.36 13.21
C ASP A 82 17.76 20.65 14.51
#